data_AF-A0A4D4LK75-F1
#
_entry.id   AF-A0A4D4LK75-F1
#
_cell.length_a   1.000
_cell.length_b   1.000
_cell.length_c   1.000
_cell.angle_alpha   90.00
_cell.angle_beta   90.00
_cell.angle_gamma   90.00
#
_symmetry.space_group_name_H-M   'P 1'
#
loop_
_entity.id
_entity.type
_entity.pdbx_description
1 polymer ?
#
loop_
_entity_poly.entity_id
_entity_poly.type
_entity_poly.pdbx_seq_one_letter_code
_entity_poly.pdbx_strand_id
1 'polypeptide(L)'
;MESTAAGTRTWLAETDGDLDVFRSLVAQETDAGDYPSAERVERNVLLYDSDRLRRLAATAEGRRNVQSELVRALLDGPGIVVLKGAFPDAAVVDRASETFDALIEEERANGAARGDHFAEPGANDRVWNALEKMAVRAPEVFADYYAGDMPALIAEAWLGPSYQVTSQINVVNPGGAAQSVHRDYHLGFLPQERAAAYPAHVHRLSPVLTLQGAVAHCDMPVESGPTLYLPHS
;
A
#
# COMPACT_ATOMS: atom_id res chain seq x y z
N MET A 1 10.63 -21.78 6.60
CA MET A 1 10.36 -21.23 7.95
C MET A 1 11.65 -21.26 8.76
N GLU A 2 12.70 -20.60 8.26
CA GLU A 2 13.86 -20.26 9.08
C GLU A 2 13.60 -18.86 9.61
N SER A 3 13.13 -18.82 10.86
CA SER A 3 13.16 -17.63 11.68
C SER A 3 14.60 -17.17 11.77
N THR A 4 15.00 -16.24 10.91
CA THR A 4 16.29 -15.55 10.99
C THR A 4 16.45 -15.01 12.41
N ALA A 5 17.58 -15.32 13.02
CA ALA A 5 17.82 -15.26 14.45
C ALA A 5 17.98 -13.82 14.97
N ALA A 6 16.91 -13.02 14.90
CA ALA A 6 16.72 -11.92 15.82
C ALA A 6 16.27 -12.52 17.14
N GLY A 7 17.18 -12.53 18.12
CA GLY A 7 17.10 -13.33 19.33
C GLY A 7 15.79 -13.25 20.13
N THR A 8 15.69 -14.16 21.10
CA THR A 8 14.67 -14.33 22.14
C THR A 8 14.47 -13.12 23.07
N ARG A 9 14.85 -11.91 22.65
CA ARG A 9 14.72 -10.69 23.45
C ARG A 9 13.31 -10.13 23.37
N THR A 10 12.76 -9.81 24.54
CA THR A 10 11.43 -9.21 24.68
C THR A 10 11.42 -7.75 24.22
N TRP A 11 12.52 -7.02 24.37
CA TRP A 11 12.64 -5.60 24.06
C TRP A 11 13.73 -5.39 23.01
N LEU A 12 13.47 -4.50 22.05
CA LEU A 12 14.40 -4.15 20.97
C LEU A 12 15.06 -2.80 21.27
N ALA A 13 16.32 -2.66 20.88
CA ALA A 13 17.09 -1.42 20.88
C ALA A 13 17.64 -1.14 19.48
N GLU A 14 18.03 0.10 19.21
CA GLU A 14 18.63 0.51 17.92
C GLU A 14 19.84 -0.36 17.55
N THR A 15 20.65 -0.74 18.54
CA THR A 15 21.83 -1.60 18.37
C THR A 15 21.51 -3.06 18.02
N ASP A 16 20.25 -3.47 18.05
CA ASP A 16 19.85 -4.81 17.59
C ASP A 16 19.69 -4.85 16.05
N GLY A 17 19.71 -3.71 15.36
CA GLY A 17 19.73 -3.64 13.90
C GLY A 17 21.12 -3.96 13.34
N ASP A 18 21.17 -4.80 12.29
CA ASP A 18 22.39 -5.15 11.58
C ASP A 18 22.28 -4.69 10.11
N LEU A 19 23.15 -3.76 9.72
CA LEU A 19 23.15 -3.19 8.39
C LEU A 19 23.60 -4.19 7.31
N ASP A 20 24.49 -5.14 7.64
CA ASP A 20 24.94 -6.15 6.68
C ASP A 20 23.85 -7.19 6.42
N VAL A 21 23.08 -7.52 7.46
CA VAL A 21 21.84 -8.31 7.31
C VAL A 21 20.85 -7.57 6.43
N PHE A 22 20.57 -6.28 6.71
CA PHE A 22 19.65 -5.49 5.89
C PHE A 22 20.09 -5.38 4.43
N ARG A 23 21.39 -5.14 4.18
CA ARG A 23 21.96 -5.14 2.82
C ARG A 23 21.74 -6.47 2.10
N SER A 24 21.93 -7.58 2.80
CA SER A 24 21.71 -8.92 2.24
C SER A 24 20.24 -9.16 1.90
N LEU A 25 19.31 -8.65 2.72
CA LEU A 25 17.87 -8.74 2.47
C LEU A 25 17.46 -7.97 1.22
N VAL A 26 17.85 -6.70 1.10
CA VAL A 26 17.46 -5.84 -0.05
C VAL A 26 18.21 -6.16 -1.35
N ALA A 27 19.29 -6.95 -1.27
CA ALA A 27 20.02 -7.44 -2.43
C ALA A 27 19.41 -8.70 -3.07
N GLN A 28 18.33 -9.25 -2.49
CA GLN A 28 17.63 -10.40 -3.04
C GLN A 28 17.01 -10.10 -4.41
N GLU A 29 16.98 -11.10 -5.28
CA GLU A 29 16.28 -11.05 -6.56
C GLU A 29 14.97 -11.84 -6.47
N THR A 30 13.90 -11.25 -6.99
CA THR A 30 12.59 -11.91 -7.04
C THR A 30 12.55 -12.88 -8.23
N ASP A 31 12.51 -14.18 -7.96
CA ASP A 31 12.35 -15.20 -9.00
C ASP A 31 10.89 -15.28 -9.46
N ALA A 32 10.63 -15.00 -10.74
CA ALA A 32 9.30 -15.11 -11.33
C ALA A 32 8.71 -16.54 -11.27
N GLY A 33 9.56 -17.57 -11.19
CA GLY A 33 9.14 -18.96 -11.07
C GLY A 33 8.35 -19.27 -9.78
N ASP A 34 8.59 -18.50 -8.71
CA ASP A 34 7.88 -18.64 -7.44
C ASP A 34 6.50 -18.01 -7.42
N TYR A 35 6.17 -17.22 -8.46
CA TYR A 35 4.95 -16.43 -8.60
C TYR A 35 4.27 -16.69 -9.94
N PRO A 36 3.77 -17.92 -10.19
CA PRO A 36 3.19 -18.30 -11.48
C PRO A 36 1.95 -17.48 -11.86
N SER A 37 1.29 -16.79 -10.92
CA SER A 37 0.14 -15.92 -11.18
C SER A 37 0.55 -14.50 -11.63
N ALA A 38 1.81 -14.10 -11.45
CA ALA A 38 2.34 -12.85 -11.97
C ALA A 38 2.50 -12.88 -13.50
N GLU A 39 2.38 -11.72 -14.14
CA GLU A 39 2.69 -11.52 -15.56
C GLU A 39 4.20 -11.47 -15.78
N ARG A 40 4.91 -10.71 -14.92
CA ARG A 40 6.37 -10.55 -14.94
C ARG A 40 6.89 -9.92 -13.65
N VAL A 41 8.19 -9.96 -13.47
CA VAL A 41 8.92 -9.18 -12.44
C VAL A 41 9.62 -8.01 -13.13
N GLU A 42 9.50 -6.81 -12.57
CA GLU A 42 10.24 -5.62 -13.01
C GLU A 42 10.87 -4.95 -11.80
N ARG A 43 12.21 -4.82 -11.77
CA ARG A 43 12.97 -4.24 -10.65
C ARG A 43 12.56 -4.85 -9.29
N ASN A 44 12.49 -6.18 -9.22
CA ASN A 44 12.01 -6.97 -8.08
C ASN A 44 10.53 -6.80 -7.68
N VAL A 45 9.75 -6.00 -8.40
CA VAL A 45 8.31 -5.84 -8.18
C VAL A 45 7.53 -6.83 -9.05
N LEU A 46 6.57 -7.52 -8.44
CA LEU A 46 5.66 -8.43 -9.16
C LEU A 46 4.55 -7.64 -9.82
N LEU A 47 4.44 -7.77 -11.15
CA LEU A 47 3.37 -7.17 -11.93
C LEU A 47 2.35 -8.25 -12.26
N TYR A 48 1.10 -8.03 -11.84
CA TYR A 48 -0.03 -8.90 -12.11
C TYR A 48 -0.97 -8.25 -13.12
N ASP A 49 -1.37 -9.02 -14.13
CA ASP A 49 -2.50 -8.69 -15.00
C ASP A 49 -3.80 -9.07 -14.28
N SER A 50 -4.65 -8.08 -13.96
CA SER A 50 -5.86 -8.31 -13.17
C SER A 50 -6.88 -9.21 -13.87
N ASP A 51 -6.98 -9.19 -15.20
CA ASP A 51 -7.88 -10.08 -15.93
C ASP A 51 -7.43 -11.54 -15.84
N ARG A 52 -6.12 -11.78 -15.85
CA ARG A 52 -5.55 -13.10 -15.55
C ARG A 52 -5.86 -13.53 -14.13
N LEU A 53 -5.71 -12.64 -13.14
CA LEU A 53 -6.06 -12.95 -11.76
C LEU A 53 -7.55 -13.30 -11.61
N ARG A 54 -8.46 -12.55 -12.26
CA ARG A 54 -9.90 -12.87 -12.28
C ARG A 54 -10.16 -14.27 -12.81
N ARG A 55 -9.50 -14.67 -13.91
CA ARG A 55 -9.62 -16.03 -14.48
C ARG A 55 -9.08 -17.10 -13.53
N LEU A 56 -7.91 -16.87 -12.93
CA LEU A 56 -7.31 -17.82 -11.98
C LEU A 56 -8.12 -17.95 -10.69
N ALA A 57 -8.74 -16.86 -10.23
CA ALA A 57 -9.54 -16.81 -9.02
C ALA A 57 -11.03 -17.15 -9.24
N ALA A 58 -11.41 -17.66 -10.41
CA ALA A 58 -12.80 -17.96 -10.76
C ALA A 58 -13.40 -19.14 -9.97
N THR A 59 -12.56 -19.99 -9.38
CA THR A 59 -12.97 -21.08 -8.48
C THR A 59 -12.49 -20.82 -7.05
N ALA A 60 -13.11 -21.45 -6.05
CA ALA A 60 -12.69 -21.30 -4.66
C ALA A 60 -11.23 -21.76 -4.44
N GLU A 61 -10.83 -22.87 -5.05
CA GLU A 61 -9.45 -23.37 -5.01
C GLU A 61 -8.48 -22.41 -5.71
N GLY A 62 -8.83 -21.96 -6.92
CA GLY A 62 -8.01 -21.01 -7.67
C GLY A 62 -7.84 -19.68 -6.94
N ARG A 63 -8.91 -19.17 -6.33
CA ARG A 63 -8.86 -17.96 -5.48
C ARG A 63 -7.90 -18.16 -4.31
N ARG A 64 -7.95 -19.31 -3.63
CA ARG A 64 -7.02 -19.63 -2.53
C ARG A 64 -5.57 -19.69 -3.01
N ASN A 65 -5.31 -20.28 -4.17
CA ASN A 65 -3.96 -20.34 -4.73
C ASN A 65 -3.40 -18.94 -5.03
N VAL A 66 -4.20 -18.07 -5.66
CA VAL A 66 -3.82 -16.67 -5.91
C VAL A 66 -3.61 -15.92 -4.59
N GLN A 67 -4.49 -16.08 -3.61
CA GLN A 67 -4.34 -15.46 -2.29
C GLN A 67 -3.05 -15.93 -1.59
N SER A 68 -2.72 -17.22 -1.64
CA SER A 68 -1.47 -17.74 -1.07
C SER A 68 -0.23 -17.15 -1.74
N GLU A 69 -0.25 -16.97 -3.06
CA GLU A 69 0.85 -16.32 -3.78
C GLU A 69 0.99 -14.84 -3.42
N LEU A 70 -0.12 -14.10 -3.33
CA LEU A 70 -0.12 -12.69 -2.90
C LEU A 70 0.39 -12.55 -1.46
N VAL A 71 -0.01 -13.45 -0.55
CA VAL A 71 0.50 -13.48 0.83
C VAL A 71 2.00 -13.73 0.83
N ARG A 72 2.50 -14.70 0.05
CA ARG A 72 3.95 -14.93 -0.08
C ARG A 72 4.66 -13.68 -0.57
N ALA A 73 4.15 -13.03 -1.62
CA ALA A 73 4.76 -11.84 -2.20
C ALA A 73 4.89 -10.70 -1.19
N LEU A 74 3.89 -10.50 -0.32
CA LEU A 74 3.85 -9.45 0.68
C LEU A 74 4.61 -9.78 1.97
N LEU A 75 4.59 -11.06 2.41
CA LEU A 75 5.14 -11.47 3.70
C LEU A 75 6.60 -11.93 3.60
N ASP A 76 6.89 -12.82 2.64
CA ASP A 76 8.18 -13.51 2.53
C ASP A 76 8.98 -13.05 1.30
N GLY A 77 8.34 -12.35 0.38
CA GLY A 77 8.88 -11.92 -0.90
C GLY A 77 9.22 -10.43 -0.94
N PRO A 78 9.06 -9.76 -2.10
CA PRO A 78 9.49 -8.38 -2.29
C PRO A 78 8.73 -7.35 -1.43
N GLY A 79 7.63 -7.71 -0.77
CA GLY A 79 6.83 -6.81 0.07
C GLY A 79 5.93 -5.86 -0.74
N ILE A 80 5.89 -6.01 -2.07
CA ILE A 80 5.12 -5.16 -2.97
C ILE A 80 4.65 -5.92 -4.22
N VAL A 81 3.45 -5.60 -4.68
CA VAL A 81 2.89 -6.05 -5.95
C VAL A 81 2.20 -4.89 -6.68
N VAL A 82 2.09 -5.00 -8.00
CA VAL A 82 1.31 -4.07 -8.84
C VAL A 82 0.19 -4.84 -9.53
N LEU A 83 -1.05 -4.38 -9.40
CA LEU A 83 -2.24 -4.96 -10.05
C LEU A 83 -2.64 -4.08 -11.24
N LYS A 84 -2.20 -4.46 -12.45
CA LYS A 84 -2.53 -3.74 -13.69
C LYS A 84 -3.97 -4.02 -14.11
N GLY A 85 -4.72 -2.96 -14.42
CA GLY A 85 -6.13 -3.11 -14.80
C GLY A 85 -7.04 -3.54 -13.64
N ALA A 86 -6.67 -3.12 -12.42
CA ALA A 86 -7.45 -3.40 -11.21
C ALA A 86 -8.90 -2.90 -11.33
N PHE A 87 -9.10 -1.77 -11.99
CA PHE A 87 -10.40 -1.24 -12.39
C PHE A 87 -10.58 -1.49 -13.91
N PRO A 88 -11.49 -2.38 -14.32
CA PRO A 88 -11.67 -2.72 -15.74
C PRO A 88 -12.36 -1.58 -16.52
N ASP A 89 -13.21 -0.80 -15.86
CA ASP A 89 -13.80 0.42 -16.40
C ASP A 89 -13.07 1.64 -15.81
N ALA A 90 -12.26 2.31 -16.63
CA ALA A 90 -11.54 3.52 -16.24
C ALA A 90 -12.49 4.63 -15.79
N ALA A 91 -13.73 4.66 -16.30
CA ALA A 91 -14.71 5.68 -15.93
C ALA A 91 -15.10 5.62 -14.44
N VAL A 92 -14.92 4.48 -13.77
CA VAL A 92 -15.10 4.38 -12.32
C VAL A 92 -14.05 5.22 -11.58
N VAL A 93 -12.80 5.14 -12.02
CA VAL A 93 -11.70 5.94 -11.47
C VAL A 93 -11.88 7.41 -11.83
N ASP A 94 -12.29 7.72 -13.07
CA ASP A 94 -12.52 9.11 -13.50
C ASP A 94 -13.62 9.80 -12.67
N ARG A 95 -14.77 9.15 -12.46
CA ARG A 95 -15.84 9.69 -11.59
C ARG A 95 -15.38 9.86 -10.14
N ALA A 96 -14.55 8.95 -9.65
CA ALA A 96 -13.96 9.07 -8.32
C ALA A 96 -12.99 10.27 -8.26
N SER A 97 -12.15 10.46 -9.28
CA SER A 97 -11.25 11.62 -9.42
C SER A 97 -12.03 12.93 -9.42
N GLU A 98 -13.11 13.06 -10.21
CA GLU A 98 -13.94 14.27 -10.22
C GLU A 98 -14.53 14.59 -8.84
N THR A 99 -14.96 13.55 -8.11
CA THR A 99 -15.48 13.68 -6.75
C THR A 99 -14.39 14.13 -5.78
N PHE A 100 -13.20 13.56 -5.92
CA PHE A 100 -12.00 13.87 -5.14
C PHE A 100 -11.50 15.30 -5.38
N ASP A 101 -11.46 15.76 -6.62
CA ASP A 101 -11.09 17.14 -6.97
C ASP A 101 -12.06 18.14 -6.35
N ALA A 102 -13.37 17.85 -6.41
CA ALA A 102 -14.37 18.71 -5.79
C ALA A 102 -14.23 18.77 -4.26
N LEU A 103 -13.86 17.66 -3.61
CA LEU A 103 -13.55 17.63 -2.17
C LEU A 103 -12.29 18.43 -1.84
N ILE A 104 -11.25 18.37 -2.68
CA ILE A 104 -10.03 19.17 -2.51
C ILE A 104 -10.36 20.67 -2.57
N GLU A 105 -11.13 21.10 -3.58
CA GLU A 105 -11.53 22.50 -3.73
C GLU A 105 -12.37 23.01 -2.55
N GLU A 106 -13.24 22.16 -1.99
CA GLU A 106 -14.01 22.51 -0.80
C GLU A 106 -13.14 22.64 0.45
N GLU A 107 -12.17 21.75 0.68
CA GLU A 107 -11.23 21.86 1.80
C GLU A 107 -10.35 23.11 1.68
N ARG A 108 -9.91 23.45 0.45
CA ARG A 108 -9.19 24.69 0.14
C ARG A 108 -10.04 25.91 0.47
N ALA A 109 -11.28 25.96 -0.01
CA ALA A 109 -12.19 27.09 0.20
C ALA A 109 -12.53 27.31 1.68
N ASN A 110 -12.62 26.23 2.47
CA ASN A 110 -12.92 26.30 3.90
C ASN A 110 -11.71 26.63 4.78
N GLY A 111 -10.51 26.83 4.19
CA GLY A 111 -9.27 27.05 4.94
C GLY A 111 -8.86 25.85 5.81
N ALA A 112 -9.43 24.68 5.52
CA ALA A 112 -9.25 23.44 6.28
C ALA A 112 -8.07 22.61 5.76
N ALA A 113 -7.24 23.17 4.88
CA ALA A 113 -5.95 22.61 4.45
C ALA A 113 -5.02 22.42 5.68
N ARG A 114 -5.29 21.38 6.46
CA ARG A 114 -4.35 20.83 7.42
C ARG A 114 -3.19 20.33 6.58
N GLY A 115 -2.04 20.98 6.70
CA GLY A 115 -0.80 20.50 6.10
C GLY A 115 -0.62 19.02 6.40
N ASP A 116 -0.03 18.29 5.47
CA ASP A 116 0.40 16.94 5.77
C ASP A 116 1.63 16.99 6.71
N HIS A 117 1.98 15.87 7.32
CA HIS A 117 3.16 15.80 8.18
C HIS A 117 4.49 15.86 7.39
N PHE A 118 4.44 16.01 6.07
CA PHE A 118 5.55 15.73 5.15
C PHE A 118 5.95 16.91 4.25
N ALA A 119 5.16 17.99 4.18
CA ALA A 119 5.33 19.09 3.24
C ALA A 119 4.79 20.43 3.81
N GLU A 120 5.30 21.53 3.26
CA GLU A 120 4.80 22.87 3.59
C GLU A 120 3.34 23.06 3.13
N PRO A 121 2.53 23.91 3.81
CA PRO A 121 1.16 24.18 3.39
C PRO A 121 1.08 24.61 1.91
N GLY A 122 0.28 23.90 1.12
CA GLY A 122 0.07 24.18 -0.31
C GLY A 122 0.98 23.40 -1.27
N ALA A 123 2.01 22.68 -0.77
CA ALA A 123 2.82 21.81 -1.62
C ALA A 123 2.07 20.53 -2.05
N ASN A 124 1.18 20.03 -1.19
CA ASN A 124 0.34 18.86 -1.46
C ASN A 124 -1.13 19.16 -1.14
N ASP A 125 -2.04 18.53 -1.88
CA ASP A 125 -3.45 18.48 -1.47
C ASP A 125 -3.74 17.19 -0.73
N ARG A 126 -4.41 17.35 0.41
CA ARG A 126 -4.74 16.26 1.30
C ARG A 126 -6.21 16.34 1.68
N VAL A 127 -6.92 15.23 1.49
CA VAL A 127 -8.25 15.04 2.05
C VAL A 127 -8.22 13.84 2.97
N TRP A 128 -8.34 14.11 4.28
CA TRP A 128 -8.51 13.08 5.29
C TRP A 128 -9.92 12.51 5.23
N ASN A 129 -10.04 11.22 5.53
CA ASN A 129 -11.32 10.49 5.56
C ASN A 129 -12.08 10.60 4.22
N ALA A 130 -11.36 10.39 3.12
CA ALA A 130 -11.93 10.51 1.77
C ALA A 130 -13.04 9.47 1.53
N LEU A 131 -12.93 8.29 2.15
CA LEU A 131 -13.92 7.22 2.11
C LEU A 131 -15.32 7.72 2.53
N GLU A 132 -15.43 8.25 3.75
CA GLU A 132 -16.71 8.71 4.29
C GLU A 132 -17.21 9.95 3.52
N LYS A 133 -16.31 10.88 3.20
CA LYS A 133 -16.66 12.09 2.45
C LYS A 133 -17.24 11.76 1.08
N MET A 134 -16.65 10.79 0.36
CA MET A 134 -17.20 10.29 -0.90
C MET A 134 -18.55 9.60 -0.69
N ALA A 135 -18.68 8.74 0.34
CA ALA A 135 -19.93 8.04 0.64
C ALA A 135 -21.11 9.00 0.87
N VAL A 136 -20.86 10.11 1.57
CA VAL A 136 -21.88 11.15 1.83
C VAL A 136 -22.15 12.00 0.59
N ARG A 137 -21.10 12.36 -0.16
CA ARG A 137 -21.19 13.28 -1.31
C ARG A 137 -21.79 12.62 -2.56
N ALA A 138 -21.33 11.42 -2.87
CA ALA A 138 -21.60 10.72 -4.13
C ALA A 138 -21.71 9.21 -3.87
N PRO A 139 -22.82 8.74 -3.26
CA PRO A 139 -22.97 7.36 -2.79
C PRO A 139 -22.87 6.32 -3.92
N GLU A 140 -23.32 6.64 -5.14
CA GLU A 140 -23.19 5.76 -6.29
C GLU A 140 -21.72 5.61 -6.73
N VAL A 141 -20.96 6.72 -6.77
CA VAL A 141 -19.52 6.70 -7.09
C VAL A 141 -18.76 5.94 -6.02
N PHE A 142 -19.11 6.14 -4.74
CA PHE A 142 -18.57 5.38 -3.63
C PHE A 142 -18.79 3.87 -3.82
N ALA A 143 -20.02 3.45 -4.10
CA ALA A 143 -20.35 2.04 -4.28
C ALA A 143 -19.56 1.43 -5.44
N ASP A 144 -19.49 2.11 -6.58
CA ASP A 144 -18.74 1.64 -7.75
C ASP A 144 -17.23 1.54 -7.47
N TYR A 145 -16.64 2.57 -6.85
CA TYR A 145 -15.20 2.67 -6.64
C TYR A 145 -14.71 1.68 -5.58
N TYR A 146 -15.43 1.53 -4.46
CA TYR A 146 -15.04 0.64 -3.37
C TYR A 146 -15.50 -0.82 -3.55
N ALA A 147 -16.29 -1.12 -4.58
CA ALA A 147 -16.63 -2.49 -4.98
C ALA A 147 -15.54 -3.19 -5.81
N GLY A 148 -14.37 -2.56 -6.01
CA GLY A 148 -13.26 -3.09 -6.78
C GLY A 148 -12.82 -4.50 -6.34
N ASP A 149 -12.92 -5.46 -7.26
CA ASP A 149 -12.66 -6.88 -6.99
C ASP A 149 -11.18 -7.21 -6.71
N MET A 150 -10.26 -6.48 -7.34
CA MET A 150 -8.82 -6.66 -7.14
C MET A 150 -8.33 -6.09 -5.80
N PRO A 151 -8.69 -4.86 -5.38
CA PRO A 151 -8.49 -4.42 -4.00
C PRO A 151 -9.07 -5.38 -2.96
N ALA A 152 -10.28 -5.89 -3.18
CA ALA A 152 -10.90 -6.87 -2.29
C ALA A 152 -10.10 -8.18 -2.22
N LEU A 153 -9.67 -8.73 -3.37
CA LEU A 153 -8.90 -9.97 -3.44
C LEU A 153 -7.62 -9.91 -2.61
N ILE A 154 -6.83 -8.85 -2.76
CA ILE A 154 -5.56 -8.70 -2.03
C ILE A 154 -5.77 -8.35 -0.56
N ALA A 155 -6.80 -7.54 -0.23
CA ALA A 155 -7.17 -7.26 1.15
C ALA A 155 -7.62 -8.52 1.89
N GLU A 156 -8.44 -9.37 1.26
CA GLU A 156 -8.83 -10.66 1.82
C GLU A 156 -7.64 -11.62 1.98
N ALA A 157 -6.69 -11.59 1.05
CA ALA A 157 -5.48 -12.40 1.14
C ALA A 157 -4.67 -12.03 2.40
N TRP A 158 -4.51 -10.73 2.66
CA TRP A 158 -3.68 -10.21 3.74
C TRP A 158 -4.39 -10.18 5.10
N LEU A 159 -5.59 -9.59 5.15
CA LEU A 159 -6.31 -9.26 6.39
C LEU A 159 -7.45 -10.24 6.70
N GLY A 160 -7.80 -11.11 5.75
CA GLY A 160 -8.96 -11.99 5.85
C GLY A 160 -10.28 -11.31 5.45
N PRO A 161 -11.41 -12.04 5.54
CA PRO A 161 -12.69 -11.63 4.94
C PRO A 161 -13.38 -10.44 5.63
N SER A 162 -12.94 -10.04 6.82
CA SER A 162 -13.54 -8.97 7.62
C SER A 162 -12.70 -7.70 7.63
N TYR A 163 -11.90 -7.47 6.58
CA TYR A 163 -11.10 -6.26 6.44
C TYR A 163 -12.00 -5.01 6.40
N GLN A 164 -11.41 -3.89 6.78
CA GLN A 164 -12.05 -2.58 6.68
C GLN A 164 -11.16 -1.67 5.84
N VAL A 165 -11.79 -0.76 5.11
CA VAL A 165 -11.09 0.22 4.28
C VAL A 165 -11.15 1.58 4.95
N THR A 166 -10.05 2.31 4.87
CA THR A 166 -10.03 3.77 4.99
C THR A 166 -9.24 4.30 3.80
N SER A 167 -9.50 5.54 3.39
CA SER A 167 -8.76 6.16 2.31
C SER A 167 -8.48 7.63 2.61
N GLN A 168 -7.42 8.12 1.99
CA GLN A 168 -7.05 9.52 1.98
C GLN A 168 -6.63 9.89 0.56
N ILE A 169 -6.88 11.14 0.18
CA ILE A 169 -6.39 11.67 -1.10
C ILE A 169 -5.02 12.29 -0.85
N ASN A 170 -4.05 11.96 -1.70
CA ASN A 170 -2.73 12.55 -1.70
C ASN A 170 -2.38 13.05 -3.09
N VAL A 171 -2.33 14.36 -3.29
CA VAL A 171 -1.87 14.96 -4.55
C VAL A 171 -0.54 15.64 -4.28
N VAL A 172 0.50 15.19 -4.97
CA VAL A 172 1.80 15.87 -4.98
C VAL A 172 1.78 16.86 -6.12
N ASN A 173 1.79 18.16 -5.81
CA ASN A 173 1.78 19.18 -6.85
C ASN A 173 3.18 19.39 -7.45
N PRO A 174 3.29 19.95 -8.67
CA PRO A 174 4.58 20.26 -9.28
C PRO A 174 5.49 21.06 -8.35
N GLY A 175 6.74 20.61 -8.21
CA GLY A 175 7.71 21.19 -7.27
C GLY A 175 7.66 20.61 -5.85
N GLY A 176 6.77 19.66 -5.58
CA GLY A 176 6.72 18.91 -4.32
C GLY A 176 8.04 18.18 -4.01
N ALA A 177 8.45 18.20 -2.74
CA ALA A 177 9.66 17.52 -2.28
C ALA A 177 9.43 16.02 -2.10
N ALA A 178 10.48 15.23 -2.29
CA ALA A 178 10.45 13.81 -1.97
C ALA A 178 10.27 13.59 -0.45
N GLN A 179 9.44 12.62 -0.08
CA GLN A 179 9.23 12.24 1.31
C GLN A 179 10.42 11.43 1.85
N SER A 180 10.58 11.45 3.18
CA SER A 180 11.45 10.52 3.88
C SER A 180 10.92 9.08 3.78
N VAL A 181 11.82 8.13 3.58
CA VAL A 181 11.52 6.69 3.64
C VAL A 181 10.91 6.33 5.00
N HIS A 182 9.83 5.55 4.96
CA HIS A 182 9.10 5.07 6.13
C HIS A 182 8.40 3.75 5.81
N ARG A 183 7.74 3.17 6.82
CA ARG A 183 6.87 2.00 6.67
C ARG A 183 5.49 2.33 7.21
N ASP A 184 4.47 1.99 6.44
CA ASP A 184 3.08 2.33 6.75
C ASP A 184 2.45 1.35 7.75
N TYR A 185 2.81 1.51 9.02
CA TYR A 185 2.12 0.90 10.15
C TYR A 185 2.32 1.77 11.39
N HIS A 186 1.53 1.53 12.43
CA HIS A 186 1.44 2.47 13.56
C HIS A 186 2.77 2.73 14.31
N LEU A 187 3.72 1.78 14.34
CA LEU A 187 5.05 2.04 14.92
C LEU A 187 6.03 2.67 13.91
N GLY A 188 5.78 2.54 12.61
CA GLY A 188 6.65 3.06 11.54
C GLY A 188 6.72 4.59 11.48
N PHE A 189 5.84 5.27 12.21
CA PHE A 189 5.82 6.73 12.36
C PHE A 189 6.27 7.22 13.74
N LEU A 190 6.58 6.31 14.67
CA LEU A 190 7.02 6.70 16.00
C LEU A 190 8.51 7.03 16.01
N PRO A 191 8.96 8.00 16.84
CA PRO A 191 10.37 8.15 17.17
C PRO A 191 10.94 6.84 17.72
N GLN A 192 12.22 6.58 17.45
CA GLN A 192 12.87 5.31 17.80
C GLN A 192 12.76 5.00 19.30
N GLU A 193 12.89 6.01 20.16
CA GLU A 193 12.80 5.86 21.62
C GLU A 193 11.40 5.41 22.07
N ARG A 194 10.37 5.83 21.32
CA ARG A 194 8.97 5.44 21.59
C ARG A 194 8.68 4.06 21.04
N ALA A 195 9.21 3.74 19.85
CA ALA A 195 9.09 2.42 19.26
C ALA A 195 9.75 1.34 20.14
N ALA A 196 10.93 1.62 20.73
CA ALA A 196 11.65 0.70 21.62
C ALA A 196 10.88 0.32 22.90
N ALA A 197 9.85 1.10 23.28
CA ALA A 197 8.99 0.77 24.40
C ALA A 197 7.95 -0.33 24.08
N TYR A 198 7.88 -0.79 22.83
CA TYR A 198 7.04 -1.90 22.42
C TYR A 198 7.85 -3.21 22.41
N PRO A 199 7.28 -4.33 22.88
CA PRO A 199 7.99 -5.59 22.88
C PRO A 199 8.11 -6.18 21.47
N ALA A 200 9.11 -7.02 21.24
CA ALA A 200 9.47 -7.55 19.93
C ALA A 200 8.31 -8.24 19.18
N HIS A 201 7.39 -8.91 19.90
CA HIS A 201 6.23 -9.55 19.27
C HIS A 201 5.23 -8.53 18.71
N VAL A 202 5.14 -7.32 19.30
CA VAL A 202 4.32 -6.23 18.73
C VAL A 202 4.97 -5.70 17.46
N HIS A 203 6.29 -5.54 17.42
CA HIS A 203 7.00 -5.15 16.18
C HIS A 203 6.75 -6.14 15.03
N ARG A 204 6.69 -7.45 15.33
CA ARG A 204 6.39 -8.50 14.35
C ARG A 204 4.93 -8.51 13.90
N LEU A 205 4.01 -8.29 14.84
CA LEU A 205 2.56 -8.31 14.57
C LEU A 205 2.10 -7.06 13.82
N SER A 206 2.65 -5.89 14.14
CA SER A 206 2.08 -4.61 13.73
C SER A 206 1.99 -4.40 12.20
N PRO A 207 3.02 -4.75 11.40
CA PRO A 207 2.96 -4.59 9.95
C PRO A 207 1.91 -5.48 9.27
N VAL A 208 1.55 -6.63 9.88
CA VAL A 208 0.56 -7.55 9.30
C VAL A 208 -0.89 -7.19 9.64
N LEU A 209 -1.11 -6.11 10.39
CA LEU A 209 -2.45 -5.60 10.72
C LEU A 209 -3.00 -4.60 9.69
N THR A 210 -2.17 -4.14 8.77
CA THR A 210 -2.53 -3.14 7.76
C THR A 210 -2.04 -3.57 6.38
N LEU A 211 -2.85 -3.34 5.35
CA LEU A 211 -2.42 -3.36 3.97
C LEU A 211 -2.52 -1.94 3.41
N GLN A 212 -1.41 -1.38 2.95
CA GLN A 212 -1.41 -0.10 2.25
C GLN A 212 -1.43 -0.35 0.74
N GLY A 213 -2.33 0.33 0.04
CA GLY A 213 -2.42 0.33 -1.41
C GLY A 213 -2.67 1.73 -1.94
N ALA A 214 -2.14 2.02 -3.12
CA ALA A 214 -2.39 3.26 -3.84
C ALA A 214 -3.05 2.93 -5.19
N VAL A 215 -4.08 3.70 -5.54
CA VAL A 215 -4.71 3.67 -6.87
C VAL A 215 -4.18 4.88 -7.63
N ALA A 216 -3.64 4.66 -8.83
CA ALA A 216 -3.22 5.75 -9.71
C ALA A 216 -4.46 6.35 -10.38
N HIS A 217 -4.73 7.63 -10.10
CA HIS A 217 -5.82 8.41 -10.72
C HIS A 217 -5.37 9.18 -11.97
N CYS A 218 -4.08 9.14 -12.28
CA CYS A 218 -3.47 9.71 -13.48
C CYS A 218 -2.26 8.87 -13.88
N ASP A 219 -1.69 9.15 -15.05
CA ASP A 219 -0.41 8.57 -15.44
C ASP A 219 0.69 8.99 -14.46
N MET A 220 1.55 8.03 -14.11
CA MET A 220 2.64 8.23 -13.15
C MET A 220 4.02 8.09 -13.82
N PRO A 221 4.40 8.98 -14.77
CA PRO A 221 5.75 9.02 -15.30
C PRO A 221 6.75 9.42 -14.21
N VAL A 222 8.04 9.15 -14.40
CA VAL A 222 9.06 9.42 -13.35
C VAL A 222 9.06 10.90 -12.92
N GLU A 223 8.78 11.80 -13.86
CA GLU A 223 8.72 13.24 -13.66
C GLU A 223 7.56 13.69 -12.76
N SER A 224 6.51 12.88 -12.60
CA SER A 224 5.40 13.19 -11.67
C SER A 224 5.68 12.80 -10.22
N GLY A 225 6.84 12.19 -9.95
CA GLY A 225 7.23 11.76 -8.60
C GLY A 225 6.45 10.54 -8.12
N PRO A 226 6.51 9.39 -8.82
CA PRO A 226 5.85 8.17 -8.38
C PRO A 226 6.42 7.67 -7.04
N THR A 227 5.61 6.92 -6.30
CA THR A 227 6.04 6.31 -5.04
C THR A 227 7.28 5.44 -5.27
N LEU A 228 8.30 5.67 -4.44
CA LEU A 228 9.52 4.89 -4.44
C LEU A 228 9.40 3.75 -3.42
N TYR A 229 9.84 2.56 -3.81
CA TYR A 229 9.83 1.36 -2.98
C TYR A 229 11.22 0.74 -2.95
N LEU A 230 11.52 0.05 -1.85
CA LEU A 230 12.71 -0.77 -1.68
C LEU A 230 12.26 -2.23 -1.49
N PRO A 231 12.16 -3.03 -2.57
CA PRO A 231 11.75 -4.43 -2.45
C PRO A 231 12.66 -5.21 -1.48
N HIS A 232 12.07 -6.18 -0.77
CA HIS A 232 12.72 -7.01 0.25
C HIS A 232 13.21 -6.25 1.51
N SER A 233 12.75 -5.02 1.75
CA SER A 233 13.13 -4.23 2.94
C SER A 233 12.42 -4.65 4.21
#